data_AF-A0A0C9SZG9-F1
#
_entry.id   AF-A0A0C9SZG9-F1
#
_cell.length_a   1.000
_cell.length_b   1.000
_cell.length_c   1.000
_cell.angle_alpha   90.00
_cell.angle_beta   90.00
_cell.angle_gamma   90.00
#
_symmetry.space_group_name_H-M   'P 1'
#
loop_
_entity.id
_entity.type
_entity.pdbx_description
1 polymer ?
#
loop_
_entity_poly.entity_id
_entity_poly.type
_entity_poly.pdbx_seq_one_letter_code
_entity_poly.pdbx_strand_id
1 'polypeptide(L)'
;LESGFESDRINLTPNKGWIEVSATVEEAERLLQTEYNLYAHTTGKEHVACDSYHLPAHISPHVDFVTPTVHFDAKLNRRSTEPARTIGQPGAGSGPKTTGKLNGTPLGDLSTCNEYITLDCLRALTG
;
A
#
# COMPACT_ATOMS: atom_id res chain seq x y z
N LEU A 1 9.14 14.04 -32.44
CA LEU A 1 7.97 13.43 -31.77
C LEU A 1 7.89 11.98 -32.21
N GLU A 2 8.69 11.08 -31.62
CA GLU A 2 8.63 9.64 -31.95
C GLU A 2 8.04 8.80 -30.80
N SER A 3 7.75 9.41 -29.65
CA SER A 3 7.42 8.68 -28.41
C SER A 3 6.03 9.01 -27.83
N GLY A 4 5.16 9.74 -28.54
CA GLY A 4 3.85 10.18 -28.04
C GLY A 4 3.89 11.24 -26.94
N PHE A 5 4.95 11.29 -26.13
CA PHE A 5 5.21 12.27 -25.07
C PHE A 5 6.57 12.96 -25.26
N GLU A 6 6.70 14.18 -24.72
CA GLU A 6 7.99 14.88 -24.65
C GLU A 6 8.90 14.22 -23.60
N SER A 7 10.22 14.24 -23.86
CA SER A 7 11.20 13.51 -23.05
C SER A 7 11.29 13.99 -21.59
N ASP A 8 10.94 15.24 -21.33
CA ASP A 8 10.86 15.84 -19.99
C ASP A 8 9.67 15.33 -19.17
N ARG A 9 8.63 14.83 -19.82
CA ARG A 9 7.44 14.23 -19.19
C ARG A 9 7.63 12.76 -18.83
N ILE A 10 8.77 12.17 -19.18
CA ILE A 10 9.11 10.78 -18.92
C ILE A 10 10.26 10.74 -17.91
N ASN A 11 10.04 10.13 -16.75
CA ASN A 11 11.05 9.90 -15.74
C ASN A 11 11.32 8.40 -15.58
N LEU A 12 12.60 8.02 -15.61
CA LEU A 12 13.02 6.67 -15.25
C LEU A 12 13.59 6.70 -13.83
N THR A 13 13.01 5.90 -12.96
CA THR A 13 13.49 5.79 -11.57
C THR A 13 14.96 5.33 -11.51
N PRO A 14 15.71 5.66 -10.44
CA PRO A 14 17.15 5.33 -10.35
C PRO A 14 17.46 3.82 -10.44
N ASN A 15 16.56 2.97 -9.91
CA ASN A 15 16.67 1.52 -10.02
C ASN A 15 16.16 0.97 -11.36
N LYS A 16 15.65 1.83 -12.24
CA LYS A 16 15.05 1.52 -13.55
C LYS A 16 13.87 0.54 -13.46
N GLY A 17 13.24 0.43 -12.29
CA GLY A 17 12.07 -0.44 -12.09
C GLY A 17 10.77 0.19 -12.57
N TRP A 18 10.74 1.51 -12.68
CA TRP A 18 9.54 2.27 -13.05
C TRP A 18 9.85 3.34 -14.10
N ILE A 19 8.96 3.41 -15.09
CA ILE A 19 8.83 4.51 -16.03
C ILE A 19 7.61 5.31 -15.60
N GLU A 20 7.84 6.54 -15.16
CA GLU A 20 6.80 7.47 -14.75
C GLU A 20 6.53 8.44 -15.90
N VAL A 21 5.26 8.56 -16.30
CA VAL A 21 4.86 9.46 -17.39
C VAL A 21 3.85 10.47 -16.85
N SER A 22 4.16 11.75 -16.99
CA SER A 22 3.23 12.83 -16.68
C SER A 22 2.26 13.02 -17.85
N ALA A 23 1.06 12.44 -17.75
CA ALA A 23 0.01 12.48 -18.79
C ALA A 23 -1.30 13.08 -18.27
N THR A 24 -2.11 13.68 -19.16
CA THR A 24 -3.51 13.97 -18.84
C THR A 24 -4.32 12.68 -18.81
N VAL A 25 -5.50 12.72 -18.18
CA VAL A 25 -6.42 11.57 -18.16
C VAL A 25 -6.73 11.12 -19.59
N GLU A 26 -7.10 12.06 -20.45
CA GLU A 26 -7.43 11.80 -21.86
C GLU A 26 -6.28 11.17 -22.66
N GLU A 27 -5.03 11.57 -22.40
CA GLU A 27 -3.86 10.97 -23.02
C GLU A 27 -3.65 9.53 -22.53
N ALA A 28 -3.78 9.30 -21.22
CA ALA A 28 -3.62 7.99 -20.62
C ALA A 28 -4.72 7.00 -21.06
N GLU A 29 -5.97 7.46 -21.14
CA GLU A 29 -7.11 6.68 -21.66
C GLU A 29 -6.90 6.25 -23.10
N ARG A 30 -6.42 7.17 -23.96
CA ARG A 30 -6.08 6.85 -25.35
C ARG A 30 -4.93 5.87 -25.46
N LEU A 31 -3.88 6.04 -24.65
CA LEU A 31 -2.68 5.21 -24.69
C LEU A 31 -2.98 3.77 -24.26
N LEU A 32 -3.72 3.61 -23.17
CA LEU A 32 -4.00 2.33 -22.53
C LEU A 32 -5.34 1.72 -22.95
N GLN A 33 -6.08 2.39 -23.84
CA GLN A 33 -7.43 2.01 -24.26
C GLN A 33 -8.31 1.64 -23.06
N THR A 34 -8.44 2.58 -22.14
CA THR A 34 -9.11 2.44 -20.84
C THR A 34 -10.00 3.65 -20.56
N GLU A 35 -10.88 3.53 -19.56
CA GLU A 35 -11.67 4.63 -19.01
C GLU A 35 -11.35 4.78 -17.52
N TYR A 36 -10.93 5.97 -17.11
CA TYR A 36 -10.61 6.28 -15.72
C TYR A 36 -11.85 6.76 -14.97
N ASN A 37 -12.07 6.15 -13.81
CA ASN A 37 -13.16 6.47 -12.92
C ASN A 37 -12.64 6.82 -11.53
N LEU A 38 -13.42 7.62 -10.80
CA LEU A 38 -13.15 7.97 -9.42
C LEU A 38 -14.03 7.13 -8.50
N TYR A 39 -13.41 6.25 -7.73
CA TYR A 39 -14.08 5.32 -6.83
C TYR A 39 -13.99 5.84 -5.40
N ALA A 40 -15.12 5.83 -4.70
CA ALA A 40 -15.19 6.20 -3.29
C ALA A 40 -15.25 4.96 -2.40
N HIS A 41 -14.36 4.88 -1.42
CA HIS A 41 -14.41 3.88 -0.36
C HIS A 41 -15.33 4.35 0.78
N THR A 42 -15.92 3.42 1.53
CA THR A 42 -16.83 3.70 2.66
C THR A 42 -16.20 4.56 3.76
N THR A 43 -14.87 4.60 3.84
CA THR A 43 -14.11 5.49 4.75
C THR A 43 -14.03 6.94 4.26
N GLY A 44 -14.61 7.29 3.12
CA GLY A 44 -14.51 8.62 2.50
C GLY A 44 -13.23 8.86 1.72
N LYS A 45 -12.46 7.81 1.39
CA LYS A 45 -11.25 7.93 0.56
C LYS A 45 -11.60 7.74 -0.91
N GLU A 46 -11.04 8.57 -1.76
CA GLU A 46 -11.20 8.48 -3.22
C GLU A 46 -9.98 7.83 -3.86
N HIS A 47 -10.21 7.06 -4.92
CA HIS A 47 -9.19 6.37 -5.69
C HIS A 47 -9.48 6.49 -7.18
N VAL A 48 -8.48 6.88 -7.96
CA VAL A 48 -8.56 6.88 -9.44
C VAL A 48 -8.17 5.49 -9.91
N ALA A 49 -9.03 4.83 -10.66
CA ALA A 49 -8.81 3.48 -11.15
C ALA A 49 -9.55 3.26 -12.49
N CYS A 50 -9.38 2.09 -13.09
CA CYS A 50 -10.17 1.68 -14.25
C CYS A 50 -10.56 0.19 -14.16
N ASP A 51 -11.56 -0.23 -14.93
CA ASP A 51 -12.02 -1.61 -14.92
C ASP A 51 -11.14 -2.55 -15.76
N SER A 52 -10.51 -2.04 -16.83
CA SER A 52 -9.61 -2.80 -17.70
C SER A 52 -8.73 -1.86 -18.52
N TYR A 53 -7.56 -2.35 -18.96
CA TYR A 53 -6.67 -1.62 -19.86
C TYR A 53 -6.01 -2.59 -20.84
N HIS A 54 -5.46 -2.05 -21.94
CA HIS A 54 -4.85 -2.82 -23.01
C HIS A 54 -3.43 -2.33 -23.29
N LEU A 55 -2.54 -3.27 -23.62
CA LEU A 55 -1.19 -2.99 -24.07
C LEU A 55 -0.94 -3.67 -25.43
N PRO A 56 -0.11 -3.07 -26.30
CA PRO A 56 0.33 -3.74 -27.52
C PRO A 56 0.99 -5.10 -27.22
N ALA A 57 0.77 -6.08 -28.09
CA ALA A 57 1.24 -7.47 -27.88
C ALA A 57 2.76 -7.60 -27.70
N HIS A 58 3.54 -6.69 -28.28
CA HIS A 58 4.99 -6.66 -28.15
C HIS A 58 5.48 -5.97 -26.86
N ILE A 59 4.63 -5.16 -26.21
CA ILE A 59 4.96 -4.45 -24.96
C ILE A 59 4.49 -5.24 -23.74
N SER A 60 3.36 -5.94 -23.85
CA SER A 60 2.80 -6.72 -22.74
C SER A 60 3.80 -7.66 -22.04
N PRO A 61 4.75 -8.33 -22.73
CA PRO A 61 5.75 -9.17 -22.07
C PRO A 61 6.83 -8.42 -21.27
N HIS A 62 6.90 -7.10 -21.42
CA HIS A 62 7.91 -6.23 -20.79
C HIS A 62 7.35 -5.39 -19.65
N VAL A 63 6.03 -5.45 -19.41
CA VAL A 63 5.33 -4.65 -18.40
C VAL A 63 4.67 -5.60 -17.42
N ASP A 64 5.10 -5.56 -16.17
CA ASP A 64 4.46 -6.34 -15.11
C ASP A 64 3.06 -5.80 -14.79
N PHE A 65 2.95 -4.47 -14.64
CA PHE A 65 1.68 -3.79 -14.44
C PHE A 65 1.81 -2.28 -14.68
N VAL A 66 0.66 -1.63 -14.87
CA VAL A 66 0.52 -0.18 -15.02
C VAL A 66 -0.28 0.36 -13.84
N THR A 67 0.13 1.48 -13.25
CA THR A 67 -0.60 2.14 -12.15
C THR A 67 -0.71 3.64 -12.43
N PRO A 68 -1.85 4.29 -12.08
CA PRO A 68 -3.08 3.72 -11.52
C PRO A 68 -3.89 3.00 -12.60
N THR A 69 -4.35 1.77 -12.40
CA THR A 69 -5.28 1.09 -13.34
C THR A 69 -6.30 0.26 -12.56
N VAL A 70 -6.30 -1.07 -12.73
CA VAL A 70 -7.20 -2.03 -12.07
C VAL A 70 -6.86 -2.27 -10.59
N HIS A 71 -5.76 -1.68 -10.12
CA HIS A 71 -5.23 -1.90 -8.77
C HIS A 71 -5.80 -0.87 -7.79
N PHE A 72 -6.41 -1.35 -6.72
CA PHE A 72 -6.91 -0.52 -5.61
C PHE A 72 -5.95 -0.61 -4.42
N ASP A 73 -5.02 0.33 -4.35
CA ASP A 73 -4.06 0.35 -3.25
C ASP A 73 -4.67 1.00 -2.01
N ALA A 74 -4.75 0.22 -0.93
CA ALA A 74 -5.15 0.75 0.36
C ALA A 74 -4.06 1.70 0.87
N LYS A 75 -4.28 3.02 0.75
CA LYS A 75 -3.46 4.02 1.42
C LYS A 75 -3.60 3.83 2.94
N LEU A 76 -2.70 3.06 3.54
CA LEU A 76 -2.58 2.94 4.99
C LEU A 76 -2.07 4.29 5.50
N ASN A 77 -2.96 5.05 6.15
CA ASN A 77 -2.51 6.25 6.84
C ASN A 77 -1.62 5.80 8.01
N ARG A 78 -0.47 6.46 8.16
CA ARG A 78 0.29 6.34 9.41
C ARG A 78 -0.67 6.64 10.55
N ARG A 79 -0.72 5.73 11.53
CA ARG A 79 -1.46 5.91 12.78
C ARG A 79 -1.08 7.30 13.34
N SER A 80 -2.06 8.10 13.76
CA SER A 80 -1.89 9.51 14.12
C SER A 80 -0.59 9.76 14.91
N THR A 81 0.10 10.87 14.63
CA THR A 81 1.23 11.35 15.44
C THR A 81 0.81 11.81 16.83
N GLU A 82 -0.50 11.92 17.09
CA GLU A 82 -0.98 11.96 18.46
C GLU A 82 -0.46 10.70 19.16
N PRO A 83 0.33 10.86 20.25
CA PRO A 83 0.68 9.71 21.07
C PRO A 83 -0.64 9.03 21.39
N ALA A 84 -0.73 7.73 21.14
CA ALA A 84 -1.95 7.00 21.46
C ALA A 84 -2.18 7.18 22.97
N ARG A 85 -3.07 8.12 23.33
CA ARG A 85 -3.30 8.62 24.70
C ARG A 85 -3.87 7.53 25.63
N THR A 86 -4.00 6.33 25.09
CA THR A 86 -4.71 5.19 25.60
C THR A 86 -3.88 3.90 25.48
N ILE A 87 -2.61 3.95 25.05
CA ILE A 87 -1.71 2.78 25.18
C ILE A 87 -1.69 2.37 26.66
N GLY A 88 -2.25 1.20 26.97
CA GLY A 88 -2.37 0.67 28.32
C GLY A 88 -3.77 0.79 28.96
N GLN A 89 -4.73 1.46 28.33
CA GLN A 89 -6.13 1.42 28.79
C GLN A 89 -6.84 0.18 28.24
N PRO A 90 -7.62 -0.55 29.07
CA PRO A 90 -8.44 -1.66 28.61
C PRO A 90 -9.35 -1.23 27.45
N GLY A 91 -9.18 -1.85 26.28
CA GLY A 91 -10.02 -1.59 25.10
C GLY A 91 -9.52 -0.53 24.10
N ALA A 92 -8.40 0.16 24.35
CA ALA A 92 -7.92 1.22 23.46
C ALA A 92 -6.41 1.09 23.16
N GLY A 93 -6.01 0.09 22.37
CA GLY A 93 -4.63 -0.02 21.90
C GLY A 93 -4.46 -1.08 20.83
N SER A 94 -3.51 -0.84 19.92
CA SER A 94 -3.02 -1.83 18.96
C SER A 94 -1.97 -2.76 19.59
N GLY A 95 -2.29 -3.29 20.77
CA GLY A 95 -1.65 -4.51 21.25
C GLY A 95 -2.21 -5.71 20.47
N PRO A 96 -1.64 -6.92 20.65
CA PRO A 96 -2.29 -8.13 20.18
C PRO A 96 -3.74 -8.10 20.64
N LYS A 97 -4.69 -8.33 19.73
CA LYS A 97 -6.10 -8.48 20.10
C LYS A 97 -6.21 -9.72 20.98
N THR A 98 -6.02 -9.56 22.28
CA THR A 98 -6.27 -10.64 23.23
C THR A 98 -7.78 -10.76 23.36
N THR A 99 -8.36 -11.71 22.63
CA THR A 99 -9.75 -12.16 22.85
C THR A 99 -9.93 -12.80 24.23
N GLY A 100 -8.87 -12.97 25.01
CA GLY A 100 -8.89 -13.42 26.41
C GLY A 100 -8.28 -12.40 27.36
N LYS A 101 -8.75 -12.41 28.61
CA LYS A 101 -8.06 -11.75 29.72
C LYS A 101 -6.65 -12.32 29.82
N LEU A 102 -5.60 -11.48 29.72
CA LEU A 102 -4.25 -11.85 30.13
C LEU A 102 -4.29 -12.07 31.64
N ASN A 103 -4.50 -13.30 32.07
CA ASN A 103 -4.49 -13.66 33.48
C ASN A 103 -3.04 -13.70 33.98
N GLY A 104 -2.48 -12.53 34.31
CA GLY A 104 -1.28 -12.44 35.14
C GLY A 104 0.07 -12.79 34.49
N THR A 105 0.14 -13.00 33.18
CA THR A 105 1.43 -13.23 32.50
C THR A 105 2.19 -11.92 32.30
N PRO A 106 3.44 -11.80 32.79
CA PRO A 106 4.25 -10.59 32.59
C PRO A 106 4.56 -10.42 31.10
N LEU A 107 4.09 -9.31 30.51
CA LEU A 107 4.55 -8.86 29.20
C LEU A 107 6.05 -8.57 29.29
N GLY A 108 6.88 -9.44 28.70
CA GLY A 108 8.35 -9.36 28.74
C GLY A 108 9.03 -10.68 29.13
N ASP A 109 8.28 -11.69 29.55
CA ASP A 109 8.84 -13.03 29.73
C ASP A 109 8.89 -13.80 28.40
N LEU A 110 10.11 -14.21 28.01
CA LEU A 110 10.36 -14.99 26.79
C LEU A 110 9.73 -16.39 26.84
N SER A 111 9.36 -16.88 28.02
CA SER A 111 8.69 -18.19 28.18
C SER A 111 7.30 -18.22 27.51
N THR A 112 6.67 -17.07 27.34
CA THR A 112 5.30 -16.94 26.79
C THR A 112 5.27 -16.62 25.30
N CYS A 113 6.41 -16.64 24.61
CA CYS A 113 6.51 -16.30 23.18
C CYS A 113 5.76 -17.27 22.25
N ASN A 114 5.46 -18.48 22.72
CA ASN A 114 4.61 -19.45 22.02
C ASN A 114 3.12 -19.07 22.06
N GLU A 115 2.69 -18.29 23.06
CA GLU A 115 1.30 -17.85 23.24
C GLU A 115 1.09 -16.42 22.72
N TYR A 116 2.04 -15.53 23.01
CA TYR A 116 1.97 -14.12 22.63
C TYR A 116 3.31 -13.64 22.06
N ILE A 117 3.29 -13.25 20.78
CA ILE A 117 4.47 -12.64 20.16
C ILE A 117 4.55 -11.16 20.59
N THR A 118 5.42 -10.88 21.55
CA THR A 118 5.74 -9.53 22.02
C THR A 118 7.00 -8.97 21.35
N LEU A 119 7.30 -7.69 21.57
CA LEU A 119 8.53 -7.07 21.04
C LEU A 119 9.81 -7.76 21.56
N ASP A 120 9.79 -8.26 22.80
CA ASP A 120 10.94 -8.97 23.38
C ASP A 120 11.15 -10.35 22.75
N CYS A 121 10.06 -11.04 22.38
CA CYS A 121 10.13 -12.28 21.59
C CYS A 121 10.79 -12.06 20.23
N LEU A 122 10.42 -10.98 19.53
CA LEU A 122 11.00 -10.65 18.22
C LEU A 122 12.50 -10.33 18.35
N ARG A 123 12.89 -9.54 19.37
CA ARG A 123 14.31 -9.24 19.65
C ARG A 123 15.12 -10.51 19.92
N ALA A 124 14.58 -11.44 20.72
CA ALA A 124 15.25 -12.70 21.00
C ALA A 124 15.38 -13.60 19.76
N LEU A 125 14.43 -13.54 18.82
CA LEU A 125 14.44 -14.35 17.60
C LEU A 125 15.37 -13.78 16.51
N THR A 126 15.46 -12.44 16.41
CA THR A 126 16.15 -11.79 15.28
C THR A 126 17.54 -11.24 15.60
N GLY A 127 18.00 -11.31 16.85
CA GLY A 127 19.37 -10.95 17.27
C GLY A 127 19.75 -9.50 17.01
#